data_AF-A0A0H5AZ40-F1
#
_entry.id   AF-A0A0H5AZ40-F1
#
_cell.length_a   1.000
_cell.length_b   1.000
_cell.length_c   1.000
_cell.angle_alpha   90.00
_cell.angle_beta   90.00
_cell.angle_gamma   90.00
#
_symmetry.space_group_name_H-M   'P 1'
#
loop_
_entity.id
_entity.type
_entity.pdbx_description
1 polymer ?
#
loop_
_entity_poly.entity_id
_entity_poly.type
_entity_poly.pdbx_seq_one_letter_code
_entity_poly.pdbx_strand_id
1 'polypeptide(L)'
;MNPTLHTAANGHLTMNLDGLSDADWLSLAEDLVQHQGFNRAGSPAMGLSEHIHPSFQCAEFSLAAGWDIWSGHYLLSDSVAGDVFLQKLFNQRQS
;
A
#
# COMPACT_ATOMS: atom_id res chain seq x y z
N MET A 1 15.21 4.84 -0.97
CA MET A 1 15.08 4.77 0.50
C MET A 1 14.49 3.42 0.84
N ASN A 2 14.59 2.98 2.09
CA ASN A 2 13.95 1.73 2.52
C ASN A 2 12.49 2.02 2.89
N PRO A 3 11.56 1.06 2.66
CA PRO A 3 10.20 1.20 3.15
C PRO A 3 10.19 1.49 4.65
N THR A 4 9.16 2.17 5.13
CA THR A 4 8.89 2.37 6.57
C THR A 4 7.49 1.88 6.93
N LEU A 5 7.31 1.43 8.17
CA LEU A 5 6.05 0.91 8.70
C LEU A 5 5.72 1.63 10.00
N HIS A 6 4.50 2.16 10.12
CA HIS A 6 4.05 2.92 11.29
C HIS A 6 2.53 2.82 11.46
N THR A 7 2.02 3.22 12.63
CA THR A 7 0.58 3.26 12.91
C THR A 7 -0.01 4.60 12.47
N ALA A 8 -1.05 4.55 11.65
CA ALA A 8 -1.80 5.71 11.18
C ALA A 8 -2.87 6.16 12.19
N ALA A 9 -3.50 7.30 11.94
CA ALA A 9 -4.53 7.88 12.80
C ALA A 9 -5.78 6.99 12.97
N ASN A 10 -6.02 6.06 12.04
CA ASN A 10 -7.09 5.07 12.15
C ASN A 10 -6.75 3.88 13.08
N GLY A 11 -5.55 3.88 13.71
CA GLY A 11 -5.10 2.84 14.61
C GLY A 11 -4.49 1.60 13.92
N HIS A 12 -4.43 1.60 12.59
CA HIS A 12 -3.90 0.51 11.77
C HIS A 12 -2.58 0.88 11.11
N LEU A 13 -1.92 -0.09 10.49
CA LEU A 13 -0.60 0.09 9.88
C LEU A 13 -0.68 0.78 8.52
N THR A 14 0.28 1.68 8.31
CA THR A 14 0.66 2.23 7.02
C THR A 14 2.09 1.81 6.70
N MET A 15 2.29 1.31 5.48
CA MET A 15 3.61 1.08 4.89
C MET A 15 3.88 2.18 3.86
N ASN A 16 4.85 3.04 4.15
CA ASN A 16 5.35 4.01 3.18
C ASN A 16 6.44 3.35 2.35
N LEU A 17 6.32 3.45 1.04
CA LEU A 17 7.23 2.90 0.05
C LEU A 17 8.15 4.01 -0.46
N ASP A 18 8.64 4.84 0.47
CA ASP A 18 9.45 6.02 0.15
C ASP A 18 10.71 5.60 -0.63
N GLY A 19 10.84 6.18 -1.82
CA GLY A 19 11.90 5.88 -2.77
C GLY A 19 11.71 4.64 -3.63
N LEU A 20 10.55 3.98 -3.62
CA LEU A 20 10.17 3.11 -4.75
C LEU A 20 9.93 3.98 -5.98
N SER A 21 10.51 3.58 -7.11
CA SER A 21 10.15 4.19 -8.39
C SER A 21 8.71 3.81 -8.79
N ASP A 22 8.11 4.58 -9.70
CA ASP A 22 6.79 4.22 -10.25
C ASP A 22 6.79 2.83 -10.91
N ALA A 23 7.92 2.40 -11.47
CA ALA A 23 8.08 1.06 -12.04
C ALA A 23 8.07 -0.04 -10.96
N ASP A 24 8.75 0.20 -9.85
CA ASP A 24 8.75 -0.74 -8.72
C ASP A 24 7.37 -0.81 -8.06
N TRP A 25 6.67 0.32 -7.98
CA TRP A 25 5.29 0.39 -7.50
C TRP A 25 4.37 -0.43 -8.41
N LEU A 26 4.47 -0.25 -9.73
CA LEU A 26 3.67 -1.01 -10.68
C LEU A 26 3.93 -2.51 -10.55
N SER A 27 5.20 -2.91 -10.42
CA SER A 27 5.57 -4.32 -10.22
C SER A 27 5.01 -4.89 -8.91
N LEU A 28 5.05 -4.13 -7.81
CA LEU A 28 4.39 -4.53 -6.55
C LEU A 28 2.88 -4.64 -6.72
N ALA A 29 2.24 -3.67 -7.38
CA ALA A 29 0.80 -3.67 -7.60
C ALA A 29 0.36 -4.88 -8.43
N GLU A 30 1.13 -5.23 -9.46
CA GLU A 30 0.92 -6.43 -10.27
C GLU A 30 1.08 -7.70 -9.44
N ASP A 31 2.12 -7.80 -8.60
CA ASP A 31 2.33 -8.96 -7.72
C ASP A 31 1.17 -9.17 -6.74
N LEU A 32 0.69 -8.09 -6.12
CA LEU A 32 -0.46 -8.14 -5.23
C LEU A 32 -1.70 -8.70 -5.94
N VAL A 33 -1.94 -8.28 -7.19
CA VAL A 33 -3.11 -8.74 -7.95
C VAL A 33 -2.94 -10.17 -8.46
N GLN A 34 -1.79 -10.49 -9.07
CA GLN A 34 -1.59 -11.75 -9.79
C GLN A 34 -1.24 -12.92 -8.86
N HIS A 35 -0.53 -12.65 -7.76
CA HIS A 35 0.00 -13.71 -6.90
C HIS A 35 -0.58 -13.70 -5.49
N GLN A 36 -1.03 -12.56 -4.98
CA GLN A 36 -1.57 -12.44 -3.62
C GLN A 36 -3.11 -12.39 -3.58
N GLY A 37 -3.79 -12.50 -4.72
CA GLY A 37 -5.25 -12.65 -4.80
C GLY A 37 -6.05 -11.37 -4.58
N PHE A 38 -5.42 -10.20 -4.69
CA PHE A 38 -6.13 -8.93 -4.60
C PHE A 38 -6.79 -8.55 -5.92
N ASN A 39 -7.90 -7.83 -5.82
CA ASN A 39 -8.50 -7.07 -6.91
C ASN A 39 -8.31 -5.58 -6.66
N ARG A 40 -8.34 -4.78 -7.73
CA ARG A 40 -8.31 -3.31 -7.62
C ARG A 40 -9.74 -2.79 -7.46
N ALA A 41 -9.99 -1.97 -6.45
CA ALA A 41 -11.32 -1.46 -6.10
C ALA A 41 -11.34 0.07 -5.95
N GLY A 42 -12.42 0.70 -6.43
CA GLY A 42 -12.58 2.15 -6.40
C GLY A 42 -11.97 2.86 -7.61
N SER A 43 -12.13 4.18 -7.66
CA SER A 43 -11.64 5.04 -8.74
C SER A 43 -10.45 5.87 -8.28
N PRO A 44 -9.45 6.10 -9.15
CA PRO A 44 -8.35 6.98 -8.83
C PRO A 44 -8.83 8.42 -8.64
N ALA A 45 -8.19 9.16 -7.75
CA ALA A 45 -8.42 10.60 -7.56
C ALA A 45 -7.09 11.34 -7.46
N MET A 46 -6.87 12.32 -8.34
CA MET A 46 -5.62 13.10 -8.40
C MET A 46 -5.84 14.49 -7.81
N GLY A 47 -5.01 14.84 -6.82
CA GLY A 47 -4.84 16.17 -6.27
C GLY A 47 -3.51 16.79 -6.68
N LEU A 48 -3.24 18.00 -6.19
CA LEU A 48 -1.99 18.72 -6.50
C LEU A 48 -0.76 18.13 -5.81
N SER A 49 -0.93 17.50 -4.65
CA SER A 49 0.15 16.96 -3.81
C SER A 49 -0.06 15.49 -3.42
N GLU A 50 -1.15 14.89 -3.88
CA GLU A 50 -1.52 13.52 -3.54
C GLU A 50 -2.27 12.86 -4.71
N HIS A 51 -2.15 11.55 -4.81
CA HIS A 51 -2.91 10.72 -5.72
C HIS A 51 -3.45 9.53 -4.94
N ILE A 52 -4.76 9.40 -4.89
CA ILE A 52 -5.41 8.19 -4.37
C ILE A 52 -5.49 7.18 -5.51
N HIS A 53 -4.83 6.05 -5.33
CA HIS A 53 -4.93 4.91 -6.24
C HIS A 53 -6.18 4.09 -5.88
N PRO A 54 -6.69 3.25 -6.81
CA PRO A 54 -7.62 2.19 -6.41
C PRO A 54 -7.04 1.39 -5.23
N SER A 55 -7.89 0.95 -4.32
CA SER A 55 -7.50 0.09 -3.20
C SER A 55 -7.20 -1.32 -3.70
N PHE A 56 -6.43 -2.08 -2.93
CA PHE A 56 -6.32 -3.54 -3.11
C PHE A 56 -7.31 -4.22 -2.18
N GLN A 57 -8.17 -5.09 -2.71
CA GLN A 57 -9.21 -5.77 -1.94
C GLN A 57 -9.16 -7.29 -2.17
N CYS A 58 -9.15 -8.06 -1.10
CA CYS A 58 -9.40 -9.50 -1.11
C CYS A 58 -10.67 -9.82 -0.29
N ALA A 59 -10.96 -11.10 -0.05
CA ALA A 59 -12.16 -11.50 0.70
C ALA A 59 -12.07 -11.10 2.19
N GLU A 60 -10.85 -11.02 2.73
CA GLU A 60 -10.58 -10.86 4.15
C GLU A 60 -10.38 -9.40 4.58
N PHE A 61 -9.78 -8.56 3.72
CA PHE A 61 -9.48 -7.16 4.05
C PHE A 61 -9.26 -6.30 2.79
N SER A 62 -9.14 -4.99 3.03
CA SER A 62 -8.75 -4.00 2.04
C SER A 62 -7.48 -3.28 2.46
N LEU A 63 -6.72 -2.80 1.46
CA LEU A 63 -5.61 -1.88 1.63
C LEU A 63 -5.89 -0.65 0.77
N ALA A 64 -6.06 0.49 1.41
CA ALA A 64 -6.04 1.76 0.70
C ALA A 64 -4.65 2.00 0.13
N ALA A 65 -4.59 2.59 -1.06
CA ALA A 65 -3.34 2.84 -1.76
C ALA A 65 -3.33 4.28 -2.26
N GLY A 66 -2.16 4.91 -2.22
CA GLY A 66 -2.00 6.25 -2.73
C GLY A 66 -0.53 6.62 -2.93
N TRP A 67 -0.33 7.86 -3.29
CA TRP A 67 0.96 8.50 -3.41
C TRP A 67 0.84 9.92 -2.86
N ASP A 68 1.82 10.36 -2.09
CA ASP A 68 1.93 11.76 -1.67
C ASP A 68 3.38 12.24 -1.73
N ILE A 69 3.55 13.56 -1.76
CA ILE A 69 4.87 14.21 -1.93
C ILE A 69 5.85 13.97 -0.77
N TRP A 70 5.39 13.46 0.38
CA TRP A 70 6.20 13.23 1.58
C TRP A 70 6.56 11.76 1.76
N SER A 71 5.64 10.86 1.42
CA SER A 71 5.75 9.41 1.67
C SER A 71 6.08 8.60 0.42
N GLY A 72 5.96 9.19 -0.77
CA GLY A 72 5.90 8.44 -2.02
C GLY A 72 4.63 7.59 -2.08
N HIS A 73 4.72 6.40 -2.70
CA HIS A 73 3.61 5.46 -2.70
C HIS A 73 3.41 4.89 -1.29
N TYR A 74 2.16 4.61 -0.91
CA TYR A 74 1.85 4.02 0.39
C TYR A 74 0.72 2.99 0.30
N LEU A 75 0.69 2.09 1.28
CA LEU A 75 -0.40 1.18 1.56
C LEU A 75 -0.88 1.41 2.99
N LEU A 76 -2.19 1.55 3.18
CA LEU A 76 -2.83 1.77 4.48
C LEU A 76 -3.85 0.66 4.73
N SER A 77 -3.77 0.02 5.89
CA SER A 77 -4.77 -0.93 6.34
C SER A 77 -5.90 -0.26 7.13
N ASP A 78 -7.06 -0.89 7.15
CA ASP A 78 -8.22 -0.56 7.97
C ASP A 78 -8.63 -1.70 8.92
N SER A 79 -7.79 -2.74 9.05
CA SER A 79 -8.13 -3.94 9.82
C SER A 79 -6.90 -4.69 10.32
N VAL A 80 -7.07 -5.48 11.38
CA VAL A 80 -5.99 -6.31 11.95
C VAL A 80 -5.44 -7.33 10.94
N ALA A 81 -6.28 -7.87 10.06
CA ALA A 81 -5.84 -8.80 9.03
C ALA A 81 -4.91 -8.12 8.02
N GLY A 82 -5.25 -6.91 7.60
CA GLY A 82 -4.39 -6.11 6.73
C GLY A 82 -3.11 -5.64 7.43
N ASP A 83 -3.14 -5.35 8.74
CA ASP A 83 -1.92 -5.07 9.52
C ASP A 83 -0.94 -6.24 9.48
N VAL A 84 -1.43 -7.46 9.74
CA VAL A 84 -0.61 -8.68 9.68
C VAL A 84 -0.02 -8.85 8.28
N PHE A 85 -0.79 -8.55 7.23
CA PHE A 85 -0.31 -8.60 5.86
C PHE A 85 0.80 -7.56 5.60
N LEU A 86 0.58 -6.29 5.94
CA LEU A 86 1.56 -5.22 5.73
C LEU A 86 2.86 -5.48 6.50
N GLN A 87 2.78 -5.99 7.73
CA GLN A 87 3.96 -6.36 8.49
C GLN A 87 4.79 -7.46 7.80
N LYS A 88 4.14 -8.45 7.18
CA LYS A 88 4.82 -9.51 6.42
C LYS A 88 5.44 -8.96 5.14
N LEU A 89 4.69 -8.16 4.37
CA LEU A 89 5.19 -7.53 3.15
C LEU A 89 6.40 -6.65 3.43
N PHE A 90 6.35 -5.88 4.53
CA PHE A 90 7.46 -5.07 5.00
C PHE A 90 8.71 -5.89 5.25
N ASN A 91 8.59 -6.98 6.01
CA ASN A 91 9.73 -7.85 6.34
C ASN A 91 10.35 -8.49 5.09
N GLN A 92 9.54 -8.85 4.09
CA GLN A 92 10.02 -9.42 2.82
C GLN A 92 10.84 -8.41 2.01
N ARG A 93 10.54 -7.12 2.12
CA ARG A 93 11.20 -6.03 1.38
C ARG A 93 12.44 -5.46 2.08
N GLN A 94 12.75 -5.94 3.28
CA GLN A 94 13.99 -5.61 4.00
C GLN A 94 15.12 -6.62 3.81
N SER A 95 14.84 -7.75 3.14
CA SER A 95 15.81 -8.82 2.85
C SER A 95 16.45 -8.64 1.47
#